data_AF-A0A507CKD9-F1
#
_entry.id   AF-A0A507CKD9-F1
#
_cell.length_a   1.000
_cell.length_b   1.000
_cell.length_c   1.000
_cell.angle_alpha   90.00
_cell.angle_beta   90.00
_cell.angle_gamma   90.00
#
_symmetry.space_group_name_H-M   'P 1'
#
loop_
_entity.id
_entity.type
_entity.pdbx_description
1 polymer ?
#
loop_
_entity_poly.entity_id
_entity_poly.type
_entity_poly.pdbx_seq_one_letter_code
_entity_poly.pdbx_strand_id
1 'polypeptide(L)'
;MKRHREWGKVVDELDKVAASMKQAADDGGKRMPKSFYEKLDRLTRRSFLVNDDVKTGLAAALEAEFKVEKAPGEADVYIGRVATDLGIVVSGDSDVFCYRNVKTMVRPTRHRGQYVFDVLDKSLALRKMKLSADDLVVLAVVSGNDYESNIPGKAIVTNVKIFQKIKEKGDFSKEEILLEHLLLCQSDRNFNVAKGVFFNFDEGKALDPPDRSKGLEKRDKSLALISEARAALVANRGSRGNSYLLKAHWTPNPFRPLQSKNEVARYTPATIDRTM
;
A
#
# COMPACT_ATOMS: atom_id res chain seq x y z
N MET A 1 -11.31 6.09 -4.40
CA MET A 1 -11.92 7.34 -3.87
C MET A 1 -11.55 7.72 -2.42
N LYS A 2 -11.50 6.80 -1.43
CA LYS A 2 -11.15 7.13 -0.03
C LYS A 2 -9.73 7.71 0.15
N ARG A 3 -8.72 7.08 -0.47
CA ARG A 3 -7.31 7.52 -0.42
C ARG A 3 -7.10 8.96 -0.93
N HIS A 4 -7.94 9.44 -1.87
CA HIS A 4 -7.89 10.81 -2.41
C HIS A 4 -8.36 11.86 -1.38
N ARG A 5 -9.51 11.64 -0.74
CA ARG A 5 -10.00 12.53 0.34
C ARG A 5 -9.03 12.57 1.52
N GLU A 6 -8.32 11.48 1.77
CA GLU A 6 -7.31 11.42 2.83
C GLU A 6 -6.05 12.21 2.48
N TRP A 7 -5.57 12.17 1.23
CA TRP A 7 -4.38 12.91 0.83
C TRP A 7 -4.60 14.43 0.84
N GLY A 8 -5.73 14.92 0.31
CA GLY A 8 -6.07 16.35 0.37
C GLY A 8 -6.08 16.89 1.82
N LYS A 9 -6.67 16.13 2.75
CA LYS A 9 -6.64 16.44 4.19
C LYS A 9 -5.22 16.48 4.77
N VAL A 10 -4.34 15.57 4.33
CA VAL A 10 -2.93 15.57 4.76
C VAL A 10 -2.20 16.82 4.27
N VAL A 11 -2.44 17.23 3.02
CA VAL A 11 -1.85 18.47 2.47
C VAL A 11 -2.37 19.69 3.22
N ASP A 12 -3.67 19.75 3.53
CA ASP A 12 -4.26 20.84 4.32
C ASP A 12 -3.73 20.89 5.76
N GLU A 13 -3.50 19.73 6.39
CA GLU A 13 -2.84 19.70 7.71
C GLU A 13 -1.39 20.15 7.65
N LEU A 14 -0.67 19.80 6.57
CA LEU A 14 0.72 20.18 6.38
C LEU A 14 0.87 21.71 6.18
N ASP A 15 -0.08 22.33 5.47
CA ASP A 15 -0.21 23.78 5.31
C ASP A 15 -0.44 24.50 6.66
N LYS A 16 -1.34 23.97 7.50
CA LYS A 16 -1.54 24.49 8.88
C LYS A 16 -0.28 24.38 9.75
N VAL A 17 0.46 23.28 9.61
CA VAL A 17 1.74 23.08 10.30
C VAL A 17 2.78 24.07 9.81
N ALA A 18 2.85 24.32 8.50
CA ALA A 18 3.74 25.33 7.92
C ALA A 18 3.45 26.73 8.46
N ALA A 19 2.18 27.15 8.49
CA ALA A 19 1.76 28.43 9.06
C ALA A 19 2.15 28.56 10.55
N SER A 20 1.93 27.50 11.33
CA SER A 20 2.30 27.47 12.75
C SER A 20 3.82 27.60 12.97
N MET A 21 4.63 26.97 12.11
CA MET A 21 6.09 27.07 12.17
C MET A 21 6.57 28.47 11.81
N LYS A 22 5.98 29.07 10.77
CA LYS A 22 6.29 30.44 10.36
C LYS A 22 6.02 31.42 11.49
N GLN A 23 4.82 31.36 12.08
CA GLN A 23 4.47 32.21 13.23
C GLN A 23 5.45 32.03 14.41
N ALA A 24 5.82 30.79 14.73
CA ALA A 24 6.80 30.54 15.80
C ALA A 24 8.21 31.10 15.49
N ALA A 25 8.59 31.15 14.22
CA ALA A 25 9.83 31.76 13.76
C ALA A 25 9.78 33.28 13.88
N ASP A 26 8.67 33.89 13.46
CA ASP A 26 8.41 35.34 13.52
C ASP A 26 8.35 35.83 14.98
N ASP A 27 7.71 35.05 15.87
CA ASP A 27 7.62 35.34 17.31
C ASP A 27 8.98 35.19 18.04
N GLY A 28 10.04 34.75 17.35
CA GLY A 28 11.43 34.84 17.82
C GLY A 28 11.80 33.99 19.04
N GLY A 29 10.93 33.08 19.52
CA GLY A 29 11.19 32.43 20.83
C GLY A 29 10.48 31.13 21.17
N LYS A 30 9.51 30.64 20.39
CA LYS A 30 8.77 29.42 20.76
C LYS A 30 9.51 28.15 20.34
N ARG A 31 9.98 27.38 21.33
CA ARG A 31 10.44 26.01 21.09
C ARG A 31 9.22 25.12 20.86
N MET A 32 9.11 24.57 19.65
CA MET A 32 8.06 23.61 19.35
C MET A 32 8.30 22.29 20.10
N PRO A 33 7.23 21.65 20.62
CA PRO A 33 7.36 20.40 21.36
C PRO A 33 7.75 19.23 20.45
N LYS A 34 8.32 18.17 21.03
CA LYS A 34 8.72 16.96 20.28
C LYS A 34 7.58 16.36 19.46
N SER A 35 6.39 16.30 20.04
CA SER A 35 5.16 15.79 19.41
C SER A 35 4.79 16.55 18.13
N PHE A 36 5.16 17.83 18.02
CA PHE A 36 4.95 18.63 16.82
C PHE A 36 5.83 18.14 15.67
N TYR A 37 7.11 17.88 15.94
CA TYR A 37 8.03 17.36 14.92
C TYR A 37 7.69 15.93 14.50
N GLU A 38 7.22 15.09 15.43
CA GLU A 38 6.70 13.75 15.11
C GLU A 38 5.46 13.83 14.20
N LYS A 39 4.55 14.78 14.49
CA LYS A 39 3.40 15.05 13.61
C LYS A 39 3.84 15.51 12.22
N LEU A 40 4.79 16.44 12.14
CA LEU A 40 5.33 16.95 10.88
C LEU A 40 5.99 15.84 10.05
N ASP A 41 6.83 15.01 10.67
CA ASP A 41 7.47 13.86 10.01
C ASP A 41 6.42 12.88 9.46
N ARG A 42 5.41 12.56 10.26
CA ARG A 42 4.26 11.73 9.83
C ARG A 42 3.52 12.34 8.64
N LEU A 43 3.21 13.64 8.69
CA LEU A 43 2.49 14.32 7.60
C LEU A 43 3.33 14.41 6.33
N THR A 44 4.62 14.69 6.46
CA THR A 44 5.56 14.76 5.33
C THR A 44 5.58 13.41 4.60
N ARG A 45 5.72 12.30 5.34
CA ARG A 45 5.68 10.94 4.77
C ARG A 45 4.35 10.62 4.10
N ARG A 46 3.22 10.98 4.71
CA ARG A 46 1.88 10.75 4.15
C ARG A 46 1.55 11.65 2.97
N SER A 47 2.22 12.80 2.85
CA SER A 47 2.05 13.74 1.73
C SER A 47 2.78 13.28 0.48
N PHE A 48 3.76 12.39 0.61
CA PHE A 48 4.53 11.88 -0.51
C PHE A 48 3.63 11.19 -1.52
N LEU A 49 3.78 11.57 -2.78
CA LEU A 49 3.04 11.02 -3.89
C LEU A 49 4.04 10.48 -4.92
N VAL A 50 3.85 9.22 -5.31
CA VAL A 50 4.55 8.64 -6.46
C VAL A 50 3.82 9.11 -7.72
N ASN A 51 4.32 10.19 -8.33
CA ASN A 51 3.82 10.71 -9.61
C ASN A 51 4.46 9.97 -10.80
N ASP A 52 4.01 10.26 -12.01
CA ASP A 52 4.45 9.52 -13.20
C ASP A 52 5.92 9.78 -13.57
N ASP A 53 6.46 10.95 -13.26
CA ASP A 53 7.89 11.24 -13.43
C ASP A 53 8.74 10.36 -12.52
N VAL A 54 8.36 10.24 -11.23
CA VAL A 54 9.04 9.36 -10.27
C VAL A 54 8.94 7.90 -10.72
N LYS A 55 7.79 7.46 -11.23
CA LYS A 55 7.65 6.10 -11.77
C LYS A 55 8.55 5.87 -12.98
N THR A 56 8.62 6.84 -13.88
CA THR A 56 9.44 6.76 -15.10
C THR A 56 10.93 6.74 -14.76
N GLY A 57 11.37 7.59 -13.83
CA GLY A 57 12.75 7.58 -13.34
C GLY A 57 13.11 6.29 -12.61
N LEU A 58 12.20 5.75 -11.78
CA LEU A 58 12.39 4.47 -11.11
C LEU A 58 12.47 3.31 -12.11
N ALA A 59 11.58 3.26 -13.11
CA ALA A 59 11.60 2.24 -14.15
C ALA A 59 12.93 2.25 -14.90
N ALA A 60 13.37 3.42 -15.38
CA ALA A 60 14.64 3.57 -16.08
C ALA A 60 15.85 3.13 -15.23
N ALA A 61 15.84 3.42 -13.92
CA ALA A 61 16.90 2.98 -13.02
C ALA A 61 16.90 1.45 -12.82
N LEU A 62 15.73 0.81 -12.78
CA LEU A 62 15.59 -0.63 -12.60
C LEU A 62 15.88 -1.43 -13.87
N GLU A 63 15.59 -0.87 -15.05
CA GLU A 63 15.86 -1.50 -16.36
C GLU A 63 17.33 -1.84 -16.58
N ALA A 64 18.25 -1.22 -15.82
CA ALA A 64 19.67 -1.55 -15.85
C ALA A 64 19.98 -2.97 -15.34
N GLU A 65 19.18 -3.51 -14.41
CA GLU A 65 19.43 -4.82 -13.78
C GLU A 65 18.23 -5.78 -13.81
N PHE A 66 17.02 -5.25 -14.02
CA PHE A 66 15.78 -6.01 -13.98
C PHE A 66 15.00 -5.84 -15.27
N LYS A 67 14.22 -6.87 -15.62
CA LYS A 67 13.16 -6.72 -16.61
C LYS A 67 12.03 -5.92 -15.98
N VAL A 68 11.76 -4.73 -16.51
CA VAL A 68 10.65 -3.88 -16.07
C VAL A 68 9.56 -3.92 -17.12
N GLU A 69 8.33 -4.20 -16.70
CA GLU A 69 7.15 -4.18 -17.55
C GLU A 69 6.16 -3.14 -17.04
N LYS A 70 5.71 -2.27 -17.93
CA LYS A 70 4.69 -1.26 -17.60
C LYS A 70 3.31 -1.83 -17.89
N ALA A 71 2.56 -2.13 -16.83
CA ALA A 71 1.18 -2.58 -16.95
C ALA A 71 0.30 -1.49 -17.60
N PRO A 72 -0.65 -1.87 -18.47
CA PRO A 72 -1.59 -0.92 -19.08
C PRO A 72 -2.62 -0.37 -18.06
N GLY A 73 -2.91 -1.14 -17.01
CA GLY A 73 -3.79 -0.80 -15.89
C GLY A 73 -3.10 -1.07 -14.55
N GLU A 74 -3.84 -1.61 -13.60
CA GLU A 74 -3.31 -2.00 -12.29
C GLU A 74 -2.31 -3.17 -12.41
N ALA A 75 -1.19 -3.04 -11.70
CA ALA A 75 -0.07 -3.97 -11.83
C ALA A 75 -0.42 -5.37 -11.28
N ASP A 76 -1.28 -5.45 -10.26
CA ASP A 76 -1.77 -6.69 -9.69
C ASP A 76 -2.65 -7.47 -10.68
N VAL A 77 -3.52 -6.80 -11.44
CA VAL A 77 -4.34 -7.42 -12.49
C VAL A 77 -3.45 -7.97 -13.60
N TYR A 78 -2.47 -7.16 -14.03
CA TYR A 78 -1.49 -7.59 -15.03
C TYR A 78 -0.69 -8.81 -14.55
N ILE A 79 -0.15 -8.77 -13.32
CA ILE A 79 0.55 -9.90 -12.70
C ILE A 79 -0.39 -11.11 -12.62
N GLY A 80 -1.63 -10.93 -12.20
CA GLY A 80 -2.64 -11.98 -12.15
C GLY A 80 -2.86 -12.66 -13.50
N ARG A 81 -2.72 -11.92 -14.60
CA ARG A 81 -2.83 -12.43 -15.97
C ARG A 81 -1.57 -13.17 -16.43
N VAL A 82 -0.39 -12.59 -16.22
CA VAL A 82 0.89 -13.11 -16.77
C VAL A 82 1.63 -14.09 -15.84
N ALA A 83 1.21 -14.19 -14.57
CA ALA A 83 1.84 -15.10 -13.62
C ALA A 83 1.83 -16.54 -14.14
N THR A 84 2.94 -17.23 -13.92
CA THR A 84 3.13 -18.63 -14.28
C THR A 84 3.15 -19.50 -13.02
N ASP A 85 2.98 -20.81 -13.19
CA ASP A 85 2.94 -21.74 -12.06
C ASP A 85 4.25 -21.79 -11.25
N LEU A 86 5.38 -21.37 -11.83
CA LEU A 86 6.68 -21.28 -11.17
C LEU A 86 6.97 -19.89 -10.60
N GLY A 87 6.12 -18.90 -10.87
CA GLY A 87 6.29 -17.52 -10.45
C GLY A 87 5.99 -17.33 -8.96
N ILE A 88 6.85 -16.55 -8.29
CA ILE A 88 6.59 -16.04 -6.94
C ILE A 88 6.24 -14.57 -7.06
N VAL A 89 5.06 -14.19 -6.57
CA VAL A 89 4.63 -12.79 -6.59
C VAL A 89 4.94 -12.13 -5.26
N VAL A 90 5.68 -11.03 -5.27
CA VAL A 90 5.96 -10.25 -4.07
C VAL A 90 5.07 -9.02 -4.04
N SER A 91 4.12 -8.97 -3.11
CA SER A 91 3.22 -7.81 -2.97
C SER A 91 2.76 -7.61 -1.53
N GLY A 92 2.54 -6.36 -1.15
CA GLY A 92 1.83 -6.01 0.08
C GLY A 92 0.30 -6.12 -0.05
N ASP A 93 -0.18 -6.14 -1.30
CA ASP A 93 -1.58 -6.23 -1.66
C ASP A 93 -2.05 -7.68 -1.66
N SER A 94 -3.13 -7.95 -0.94
CA SER A 94 -3.71 -9.29 -0.80
C SER A 94 -4.56 -9.71 -1.99
N ASP A 95 -5.09 -8.75 -2.76
CA ASP A 95 -6.03 -9.04 -3.85
C ASP A 95 -5.35 -9.84 -4.97
N VAL A 96 -4.04 -9.60 -5.15
CA VAL A 96 -3.14 -10.36 -6.03
C VAL A 96 -3.21 -11.86 -5.79
N PHE A 97 -3.34 -12.29 -4.53
CA PHE A 97 -3.39 -13.71 -4.18
C PHE A 97 -4.65 -14.39 -4.71
N CYS A 98 -5.70 -13.63 -5.03
CA CYS A 98 -6.96 -14.20 -5.48
C CYS A 98 -6.96 -14.56 -6.97
N TYR A 99 -6.06 -13.99 -7.78
CA TYR A 99 -5.98 -14.31 -9.22
C TYR A 99 -5.55 -15.76 -9.46
N ARG A 100 -6.30 -16.48 -10.30
CA ARG A 100 -6.16 -17.93 -10.53
C ARG A 100 -4.72 -18.39 -10.84
N ASN A 101 -3.96 -17.59 -11.57
CA ASN A 101 -2.62 -17.93 -12.04
C ASN A 101 -1.54 -17.74 -10.96
N VAL A 102 -1.79 -16.92 -9.93
CA VAL A 102 -0.84 -16.72 -8.84
C VAL A 102 -0.87 -17.95 -7.92
N LYS A 103 0.22 -18.72 -7.82
CA LYS A 103 0.29 -19.90 -6.93
C LYS A 103 0.96 -19.61 -5.60
N THR A 104 2.02 -18.81 -5.64
CA THR A 104 2.79 -18.44 -4.47
C THR A 104 2.90 -16.93 -4.39
N MET A 105 2.56 -16.38 -3.22
CA MET A 105 2.73 -14.97 -2.93
C MET A 105 3.64 -14.82 -1.71
N VAL A 106 4.52 -13.85 -1.74
CA VAL A 106 5.34 -13.45 -0.61
C VAL A 106 4.90 -12.07 -0.18
N ARG A 107 4.44 -11.96 1.07
CA ARG A 107 4.00 -10.70 1.66
C ARG A 107 5.10 -10.12 2.55
N PRO A 108 5.64 -8.94 2.24
CA PRO A 108 6.54 -8.24 3.15
C PRO A 108 5.73 -7.60 4.29
N THR A 109 5.84 -8.15 5.48
CA THR A 109 5.21 -7.64 6.71
C THR A 109 6.27 -6.97 7.57
N ARG A 110 5.96 -5.80 8.14
CA ARG A 110 6.87 -5.11 9.04
C ARG A 110 6.62 -5.54 10.48
N HIS A 111 7.56 -6.27 11.09
CA HIS A 111 7.49 -6.70 12.48
C HIS A 111 8.68 -6.12 13.27
N ARG A 112 8.40 -5.35 14.33
CA ARG A 112 9.41 -4.71 15.21
C ARG A 112 10.51 -3.94 14.46
N GLY A 113 10.15 -3.31 13.33
CA GLY A 113 11.10 -2.53 12.52
C GLY A 113 11.90 -3.33 11.50
N GLN A 114 11.75 -4.65 11.44
CA GLN A 114 12.33 -5.53 10.42
C GLN A 114 11.24 -5.99 9.44
N TYR A 115 11.66 -6.36 8.23
CA TYR A 115 10.78 -7.02 7.26
C TYR A 115 10.83 -8.52 7.48
N VAL A 116 9.65 -9.11 7.64
CA VAL A 116 9.40 -10.54 7.63
C VAL A 116 8.68 -10.84 6.33
N PHE A 117 9.12 -11.87 5.61
CA PHE A 117 8.53 -12.27 4.34
C PHE A 117 7.67 -13.50 4.57
N ASP A 118 6.35 -13.29 4.62
CA ASP A 118 5.38 -14.35 4.83
C ASP A 118 5.07 -15.03 3.50
N VAL A 119 5.37 -16.32 3.38
CA VAL A 119 5.11 -17.12 2.17
C VAL A 119 3.70 -17.70 2.25
N LEU A 120 2.87 -17.34 1.27
CA LEU A 120 1.51 -17.81 1.10
C LEU A 120 1.45 -18.78 -0.08
N ASP A 121 1.25 -20.06 0.24
CA ASP A 121 0.98 -21.10 -0.75
C ASP A 121 -0.54 -21.23 -0.97
N LYS A 122 -0.97 -21.02 -2.22
CA LYS A 122 -2.38 -21.09 -2.60
C LYS A 122 -2.99 -22.47 -2.38
N SER A 123 -2.27 -23.54 -2.70
CA SER A 123 -2.78 -24.90 -2.53
C SER A 123 -3.04 -25.21 -1.05
N LEU A 124 -2.13 -24.76 -0.17
CA LEU A 124 -2.27 -24.91 1.27
C LEU A 124 -3.43 -24.06 1.82
N ALA A 125 -3.57 -22.83 1.36
CA ALA A 125 -4.65 -21.93 1.75
C ALA A 125 -6.02 -22.50 1.33
N LEU A 126 -6.16 -22.93 0.08
CA LEU A 126 -7.36 -23.55 -0.46
C LEU A 126 -7.73 -24.83 0.31
N ARG A 127 -6.76 -25.69 0.62
CA ARG A 127 -6.97 -26.90 1.43
C ARG A 127 -7.49 -26.57 2.82
N LYS A 128 -6.89 -25.59 3.50
CA LYS A 128 -7.32 -25.15 4.84
C LYS A 128 -8.73 -24.54 4.84
N MET A 129 -9.06 -23.79 3.79
CA MET A 129 -10.38 -23.17 3.64
C MET A 129 -11.43 -24.14 3.08
N LYS A 130 -11.03 -25.31 2.58
CA LYS A 130 -11.88 -26.25 1.83
C LYS A 130 -12.56 -25.59 0.62
N LEU A 131 -11.80 -24.75 -0.08
CA LEU A 131 -12.25 -23.99 -1.24
C LEU A 131 -11.47 -24.41 -2.50
N SER A 132 -12.08 -24.23 -3.65
CA SER A 132 -11.46 -24.33 -4.97
C SER A 132 -10.80 -23.00 -5.35
N ALA A 133 -9.98 -23.01 -6.42
CA ALA A 133 -9.40 -21.79 -6.95
C ALA A 133 -10.48 -20.82 -7.46
N ASP A 134 -11.56 -21.32 -8.04
CA ASP A 134 -12.66 -20.50 -8.54
C ASP A 134 -13.47 -19.91 -7.38
N ASP A 135 -13.67 -20.67 -6.29
CA ASP A 135 -14.30 -20.15 -5.07
C ASP A 135 -13.50 -18.98 -4.49
N LEU A 136 -12.16 -19.05 -4.52
CA LEU A 136 -11.31 -17.95 -4.05
C LEU A 136 -11.46 -16.69 -4.91
N VAL A 137 -11.63 -16.83 -6.22
CA VAL A 137 -11.88 -15.70 -7.13
C VAL A 137 -13.23 -15.05 -6.78
N VAL A 138 -14.29 -15.83 -6.58
CA VAL A 138 -15.60 -15.29 -6.14
C VAL A 138 -15.49 -14.66 -4.76
N LEU A 139 -14.67 -15.22 -3.87
CA LEU A 139 -14.46 -14.69 -2.52
C LEU A 139 -13.88 -13.28 -2.57
N ALA A 140 -12.93 -13.02 -3.48
CA ALA A 140 -12.34 -11.70 -3.69
C ALA A 140 -13.37 -10.67 -4.18
N VAL A 141 -14.26 -11.09 -5.07
CA VAL A 141 -15.35 -10.25 -5.59
C VAL A 141 -16.27 -9.80 -4.46
N VAL A 142 -16.71 -10.73 -3.60
CA VAL A 142 -17.70 -10.42 -2.55
C VAL A 142 -17.06 -9.82 -1.29
N SER A 143 -15.78 -10.10 -1.02
CA SER A 143 -15.11 -9.71 0.23
C SER A 143 -14.49 -8.32 0.16
N GLY A 144 -15.29 -7.30 -0.17
CA GLY A 144 -14.92 -5.88 -0.06
C GLY A 144 -13.51 -5.53 -0.52
N ASN A 145 -13.38 -5.21 -1.80
CA ASN A 145 -12.12 -4.89 -2.46
C ASN A 145 -12.06 -3.40 -2.82
N ASP A 146 -11.01 -3.01 -3.55
CA ASP A 146 -10.81 -1.62 -3.97
C ASP A 146 -11.83 -1.15 -5.02
N TYR A 147 -12.49 -2.06 -5.74
CA TYR A 147 -13.51 -1.77 -6.75
C TYR A 147 -14.91 -1.68 -6.13
N GLU A 148 -15.24 -2.62 -5.24
CA GLU A 148 -16.57 -2.75 -4.67
C GLU A 148 -16.56 -3.08 -3.18
N SER A 149 -17.50 -2.44 -2.46
CA SER A 149 -17.68 -2.71 -1.04
C SER A 149 -18.29 -4.09 -0.79
N ASN A 150 -18.01 -4.68 0.37
CA ASN A 150 -18.61 -5.94 0.78
C ASN A 150 -20.12 -5.78 1.05
N ILE A 151 -20.85 -6.89 1.06
CA ILE A 151 -22.20 -6.98 1.60
C ILE A 151 -22.16 -6.64 3.11
N PRO A 152 -23.02 -5.73 3.61
CA PRO A 152 -23.07 -5.40 5.03
C PRO A 152 -23.23 -6.63 5.92
N GLY A 153 -22.43 -6.70 6.99
CA GLY A 153 -22.48 -7.81 7.97
C GLY A 153 -21.84 -9.12 7.50
N LYS A 154 -21.25 -9.18 6.31
CA LYS A 154 -20.60 -10.39 5.79
C LYS A 154 -19.09 -10.26 5.87
N ALA A 155 -18.47 -10.71 6.96
CA ALA A 155 -17.00 -10.78 7.02
C ALA A 155 -16.45 -11.92 6.16
N ILE A 156 -15.13 -11.92 5.89
CA ILE A 156 -14.48 -12.93 5.05
C ILE A 156 -14.74 -14.37 5.54
N VAL A 157 -14.66 -14.60 6.85
CA VAL A 157 -14.93 -15.92 7.47
C VAL A 157 -16.38 -16.35 7.24
N THR A 158 -17.32 -15.41 7.28
CA THR A 158 -18.74 -15.67 7.00
C THR A 158 -18.94 -16.05 5.54
N ASN A 159 -18.29 -15.35 4.61
CA ASN A 159 -18.35 -15.67 3.18
C ASN A 159 -17.79 -17.07 2.90
N VAL A 160 -16.66 -17.44 3.50
CA VAL A 160 -16.08 -18.80 3.38
C VAL A 160 -17.07 -19.87 3.85
N LYS A 161 -17.75 -19.66 4.99
CA LYS A 161 -18.76 -20.59 5.49
C LYS A 161 -19.97 -20.72 4.54
N ILE A 162 -20.38 -19.62 3.90
CA ILE A 162 -21.46 -19.65 2.91
C ILE A 162 -21.03 -20.46 1.70
N PHE A 163 -19.80 -20.27 1.22
CA PHE A 163 -19.29 -21.04 0.07
C PHE A 163 -19.21 -22.53 0.37
N GLN A 164 -18.75 -22.90 1.57
CA GLN A 164 -18.76 -24.31 2.01
C GLN A 164 -20.17 -24.93 1.94
N LYS A 165 -21.20 -24.18 2.37
CA LYS A 165 -22.61 -24.63 2.27
C LYS A 165 -23.11 -24.73 0.82
N ILE A 166 -22.66 -23.83 -0.07
CA ILE A 166 -23.01 -23.92 -1.49
C ILE A 166 -22.42 -25.21 -2.07
N LYS A 167 -21.17 -25.53 -1.73
CA LYS A 167 -20.50 -26.75 -2.21
C LYS A 167 -21.10 -28.05 -1.70
N GLU A 168 -21.75 -28.04 -0.54
CA GLU A 168 -22.52 -29.21 -0.08
C GLU A 168 -23.64 -29.59 -1.06
N LYS A 169 -24.13 -28.65 -1.89
CA LYS A 169 -25.15 -28.90 -2.91
C LYS A 169 -24.58 -29.45 -4.23
N GLY A 170 -23.26 -29.39 -4.44
CA GLY A 170 -22.61 -29.83 -5.67
C GLY A 170 -21.49 -28.90 -6.13
N ASP A 171 -20.91 -29.22 -7.30
CA ASP A 171 -19.94 -28.37 -7.97
C ASP A 171 -20.66 -27.35 -8.86
N PHE A 172 -20.23 -26.09 -8.76
CA PHE A 172 -20.80 -24.94 -9.46
C PHE A 172 -19.69 -24.16 -10.16
N SER A 173 -20.01 -23.53 -11.28
CA SER A 173 -19.16 -22.52 -11.91
C SER A 173 -19.01 -21.27 -11.01
N LYS A 174 -17.99 -20.45 -11.25
CA LYS A 174 -17.76 -19.21 -10.50
C LYS A 174 -18.96 -18.25 -10.58
N GLU A 175 -19.65 -18.20 -11.71
CA GLU A 175 -20.87 -17.40 -11.89
C GLU A 175 -22.04 -17.92 -11.06
N GLU A 176 -22.25 -19.24 -11.04
CA GLU A 176 -23.31 -19.89 -10.25
C GLU A 176 -23.06 -19.75 -8.75
N ILE A 177 -21.80 -19.90 -8.29
CA ILE A 177 -21.42 -19.67 -6.88
C ILE A 177 -21.77 -18.25 -6.45
N LEU A 178 -21.48 -17.26 -7.30
CA LEU A 178 -21.80 -15.86 -7.00
C LEU A 178 -23.32 -15.64 -6.91
N LEU A 179 -24.10 -16.22 -7.83
CA LEU A 179 -25.57 -16.11 -7.81
C LEU A 179 -26.17 -16.76 -6.56
N GLU A 180 -25.74 -17.97 -6.21
CA GLU A 180 -26.19 -18.67 -4.99
C GLU A 180 -25.75 -17.92 -3.72
N HIS A 181 -24.56 -17.34 -3.69
CA HIS A 181 -24.11 -16.53 -2.56
C HIS A 181 -24.99 -15.28 -2.36
N LEU A 182 -25.33 -14.58 -3.44
CA LEU A 182 -26.23 -13.42 -3.40
C LEU A 182 -27.62 -13.81 -2.91
N LEU A 183 -28.15 -14.94 -3.38
CA LEU A 183 -29.45 -15.48 -2.96
C LEU A 183 -29.46 -15.83 -1.47
N LEU A 184 -28.43 -16.52 -0.98
CA LEU A 184 -28.27 -16.83 0.45
C LEU A 184 -28.03 -15.58 1.32
N CYS A 185 -27.44 -14.53 0.74
CA CYS A 185 -27.23 -13.26 1.42
C CYS A 185 -28.42 -12.31 1.32
N GLN A 186 -29.45 -12.63 0.52
CA GLN A 186 -30.59 -11.75 0.24
C GLN A 186 -30.13 -10.36 -0.24
N SER A 187 -29.13 -10.32 -1.11
CA SER A 187 -28.54 -9.07 -1.62
C SER A 187 -28.84 -8.87 -3.10
N ASP A 188 -29.15 -7.63 -3.45
CA ASP A 188 -29.39 -7.12 -4.80
C ASP A 188 -28.12 -6.56 -5.48
N ARG A 189 -26.95 -6.71 -4.87
CA ARG A 189 -25.68 -6.24 -5.41
C ARG A 189 -25.27 -7.06 -6.64
N ASN A 190 -24.73 -6.39 -7.66
CA ASN A 190 -24.38 -7.03 -8.93
C ASN A 190 -22.88 -7.32 -9.10
N PHE A 191 -22.00 -6.66 -8.35
CA PHE A 191 -20.56 -6.84 -8.40
C PHE A 191 -19.91 -6.69 -9.79
N ASN A 192 -20.53 -5.92 -10.69
CA ASN A 192 -20.13 -5.90 -12.11
C ASN A 192 -18.68 -5.47 -12.33
N VAL A 193 -18.18 -4.48 -11.58
CA VAL A 193 -16.80 -3.99 -11.77
C VAL A 193 -15.81 -5.02 -11.23
N ALA A 194 -16.04 -5.49 -10.01
CA ALA A 194 -15.18 -6.51 -9.40
C ALA A 194 -15.20 -7.82 -10.22
N LYS A 195 -16.33 -8.21 -10.81
CA LYS A 195 -16.42 -9.34 -11.74
C LYS A 195 -15.56 -9.12 -12.98
N GLY A 196 -15.64 -7.96 -13.62
CA GLY A 196 -14.78 -7.63 -14.76
C GLY A 196 -13.31 -7.85 -14.43
N VAL A 197 -12.85 -7.30 -13.31
CA VAL A 197 -11.45 -7.39 -12.88
C VAL A 197 -11.05 -8.82 -12.54
N PHE A 198 -11.74 -9.47 -11.60
CA PHE A 198 -11.28 -10.76 -11.08
C PHE A 198 -11.60 -11.93 -12.01
N PHE A 199 -12.69 -11.88 -12.79
CA PHE A 199 -13.06 -12.99 -13.68
C PHE A 199 -12.41 -12.88 -15.05
N ASN A 200 -12.24 -11.66 -15.56
CA ASN A 200 -11.83 -11.40 -16.94
C ASN A 200 -10.50 -10.63 -17.05
N PHE A 201 -9.89 -10.23 -15.93
CA PHE A 201 -8.75 -9.32 -15.89
C PHE A 201 -9.05 -7.99 -16.59
N ASP A 202 -10.31 -7.57 -16.59
CA ASP A 202 -10.78 -6.36 -17.28
C ASP A 202 -11.18 -5.31 -16.25
N GLU A 203 -10.33 -4.29 -16.12
CA GLU A 203 -10.55 -3.13 -15.26
C GLU A 203 -11.54 -2.12 -15.88
N GLY A 204 -11.95 -2.34 -17.12
CA GLY A 204 -12.61 -1.34 -17.95
C GLY A 204 -11.63 -0.27 -18.44
N LYS A 205 -12.15 0.88 -18.88
CA LYS A 205 -11.27 2.02 -19.17
C LYS A 205 -10.66 2.50 -17.86
N ALA A 206 -9.33 2.43 -17.75
CA ALA A 206 -8.58 3.08 -16.69
C ALA A 206 -9.06 4.54 -16.61
N LEU A 207 -9.66 4.91 -15.48
CA LEU A 207 -9.99 6.30 -15.24
C LEU A 207 -8.68 7.06 -15.10
N ASP A 208 -8.60 8.22 -15.76
CA ASP A 208 -7.44 9.08 -15.60
C ASP A 208 -7.18 9.30 -14.10
N PRO A 209 -5.91 9.23 -13.67
CA PRO A 209 -5.57 9.56 -12.30
C PRO A 209 -6.19 10.92 -11.96
N PRO A 210 -6.81 11.07 -10.77
CA PRO A 210 -7.37 12.35 -10.40
C PRO A 210 -6.26 13.41 -10.46
N ASP A 211 -6.54 14.55 -11.10
CA ASP A 211 -5.59 15.65 -11.22
C ASP A 211 -5.20 16.13 -9.80
N ARG A 212 -3.93 15.92 -9.46
CA ARG A 212 -3.34 16.31 -8.17
C ARG A 212 -2.42 17.52 -8.28
N SER A 213 -2.34 18.16 -9.46
CA SER A 213 -1.46 19.30 -9.73
C SER A 213 -1.59 20.40 -8.68
N LYS A 214 -2.81 20.88 -8.42
CA LYS A 214 -3.11 21.92 -7.42
C LYS A 214 -2.72 21.51 -6.00
N GLY A 215 -2.96 20.24 -5.64
CA GLY A 215 -2.59 19.72 -4.32
C GLY A 215 -1.07 19.56 -4.16
N LEU A 216 -0.38 19.20 -5.23
CA LEU A 216 1.08 19.10 -5.26
C LEU A 216 1.72 20.47 -5.12
N GLU A 217 1.24 21.45 -5.86
CA GLU A 217 1.71 22.84 -5.75
C GLU A 217 1.52 23.37 -4.32
N LYS A 218 0.35 23.12 -3.71
CA LYS A 218 0.09 23.49 -2.32
C LYS A 218 1.04 22.79 -1.34
N ARG A 219 1.28 21.49 -1.53
CA ARG A 219 2.22 20.71 -0.71
C ARG A 219 3.64 21.28 -0.82
N ASP A 220 4.12 21.52 -2.03
CA ASP A 220 5.49 21.95 -2.27
C ASP A 220 5.74 23.36 -1.70
N LYS A 221 4.77 24.28 -1.84
CA LYS A 221 4.77 25.58 -1.14
C LYS A 221 4.85 25.42 0.38
N SER A 222 4.04 24.52 0.94
CA SER A 222 4.02 24.28 2.38
C SER A 222 5.34 23.68 2.89
N LEU A 223 5.95 22.77 2.13
CA LEU A 223 7.26 22.19 2.44
C LEU A 223 8.38 23.24 2.35
N ALA A 224 8.34 24.13 1.36
CA ALA A 224 9.27 25.25 1.26
C ALA A 224 9.17 26.18 2.47
N LEU A 225 7.95 26.58 2.86
CA LEU A 225 7.70 27.40 4.05
C LEU A 225 8.19 26.72 5.34
N ILE A 226 8.00 25.40 5.47
CA ILE A 226 8.53 24.63 6.60
C ILE A 226 10.07 24.66 6.61
N SER A 227 10.71 24.55 5.45
CA SER A 227 12.16 24.60 5.31
C SER A 227 12.71 25.97 5.74
N GLU A 228 12.11 27.06 5.23
CA GLU A 228 12.46 28.43 5.59
C GLU A 228 12.25 28.71 7.09
N ALA A 229 11.09 28.34 7.63
CA ALA A 229 10.80 28.51 9.04
C ALA A 229 11.74 27.69 9.94
N ARG A 230 12.15 26.49 9.51
CA ARG A 230 13.19 25.70 10.20
C ARG A 230 14.52 26.45 10.23
N ALA A 231 14.95 27.02 9.10
CA ALA A 231 16.19 27.78 9.03
C ALA A 231 16.15 29.02 9.94
N ALA A 232 15.04 29.77 9.93
CA ALA A 232 14.86 30.93 10.80
C ALA A 232 14.85 30.55 12.29
N LEU A 233 14.16 29.46 12.68
CA LEU A 233 14.18 28.96 14.06
C LEU A 233 15.58 28.51 14.52
N VAL A 234 16.42 28.01 13.61
CA VAL A 234 17.82 27.67 13.91
C VAL A 234 18.66 28.94 14.06
N ALA A 235 18.51 29.91 13.16
CA ALA A 235 19.20 31.20 13.23
C ALA A 235 18.88 31.96 14.53
N ASN A 236 17.60 32.02 14.91
CA ASN A 236 17.13 32.65 16.16
C ASN A 236 17.70 31.98 17.43
N ARG A 237 18.17 30.73 17.34
CA ARG A 237 18.86 30.04 18.44
C ARG A 237 20.36 30.36 18.47
N GLY A 238 21.00 30.48 17.30
CA GLY A 238 22.42 30.82 17.18
C GLY A 238 22.75 32.23 17.69
N SER A 239 21.79 33.17 17.61
CA SER A 239 21.92 34.54 18.11
C SER A 239 21.70 34.70 19.62
N ARG A 240 21.14 33.69 20.31
CA ARG A 240 21.01 33.66 21.78
C ARG A 240 22.19 32.90 22.36
N GLY A 241 23.30 33.61 22.57
CA GLY A 241 24.60 33.07 23.01
C GLY A 241 24.52 32.01 24.11
N ASN A 242 24.43 30.75 23.71
CA ASN A 242 24.54 29.60 24.59
C ASN A 242 25.23 28.47 23.83
N SER A 243 26.50 28.29 24.16
CA SER A 243 27.34 27.16 23.80
C SER A 243 26.80 25.89 24.44
N TYR A 244 25.84 25.23 23.80
CA TYR A 244 25.53 23.83 24.09
C TYR A 244 25.76 23.00 22.84
N LEU A 245 26.87 22.27 22.90
CA LEU A 245 27.31 21.23 21.99
C LEU A 245 26.13 20.45 21.40
N LEU A 246 26.09 20.46 20.07
CA LEU A 246 25.29 19.60 19.23
C LEU A 246 25.26 18.16 19.76
N LYS A 247 24.20 17.75 20.46
CA LYS A 247 23.71 16.36 20.32
C LYS A 247 22.87 16.30 19.05
N ALA A 248 23.57 16.46 17.92
CA ALA A 248 23.04 16.23 16.59
C ALA A 248 22.90 14.71 16.37
N HIS A 249 21.77 14.15 16.78
CA HIS A 249 21.36 12.81 16.35
C HIS A 249 19.90 12.80 15.97
N TRP A 250 19.52 13.64 14.99
CA TRP A 250 18.21 13.51 14.34
C TRP A 250 18.33 13.86 12.85
N THR A 251 18.93 12.94 12.11
CA THR A 251 18.56 12.69 10.72
C THR A 251 17.60 11.48 10.72
N PRO A 252 16.27 11.65 10.61
CA PRO A 252 15.48 10.61 10.00
C PRO A 252 15.86 10.66 8.51
N ASN A 253 16.83 9.84 8.12
CA ASN A 253 17.20 9.65 6.73
C ASN A 253 15.99 9.02 6.01
N PRO A 254 15.26 9.76 5.15
CA PRO A 254 14.13 9.19 4.42
C PRO A 254 14.59 8.24 3.30
N PHE A 255 15.89 8.18 3.03
CA PHE A 255 16.58 7.30 2.09
C PHE A 255 17.68 6.54 2.81
N ARG A 256 17.34 5.68 3.80
CA ARG A 256 18.33 4.68 4.23
C ARG A 256 18.80 3.97 2.95
N PRO A 257 20.08 4.07 2.57
CA PRO A 257 20.51 3.54 1.29
C PRO A 257 20.15 2.05 1.26
N LEU A 258 19.66 1.58 0.11
CA LEU A 258 19.92 0.20 -0.31
C LEU A 258 21.39 -0.07 0.02
N GLN A 259 21.64 -1.17 0.75
CA GLN A 259 22.96 -1.54 1.28
C GLN A 259 24.08 -1.16 0.31
N SER A 260 25.12 -0.49 0.81
CA SER A 260 26.28 -0.17 -0.02
C SER A 260 26.91 -1.47 -0.55
N LYS A 261 27.53 -1.42 -1.73
CA LYS A 261 28.12 -2.57 -2.45
C LYS A 261 29.12 -3.41 -1.61
N ASN A 262 29.59 -2.88 -0.47
CA ASN A 262 30.57 -3.51 0.42
C ASN A 262 30.04 -3.80 1.84
N GLU A 263 28.74 -3.61 2.10
CA GLU A 263 28.16 -3.89 3.42
C GLU A 263 27.76 -5.38 3.50
N VAL A 264 28.51 -6.16 4.28
CA VAL A 264 28.19 -7.58 4.51
C VAL A 264 26.80 -7.68 5.13
N ALA A 265 25.89 -8.34 4.41
CA ALA A 265 24.52 -8.48 4.85
C ALA A 265 24.45 -9.23 6.19
N ARG A 266 23.88 -8.59 7.22
CA ARG A 266 23.49 -9.28 8.46
C ARG A 266 22.18 -10.04 8.25
N TYR A 267 22.20 -11.02 7.35
CA TYR A 267 21.21 -12.09 7.37
C TYR A 267 21.85 -13.25 8.12
N THR A 268 21.21 -13.69 9.20
CA THR A 268 21.45 -15.03 9.72
C THR A 268 20.70 -15.97 8.80
N PRO A 269 21.36 -16.80 7.97
CA PRO A 269 20.65 -17.84 7.25
C PRO A 269 20.09 -18.81 8.31
N ALA A 270 18.76 -18.90 8.39
CA ALA A 270 18.13 -20.03 9.04
C ALA A 270 17.91 -21.09 7.96
N THR A 271 18.65 -22.19 8.06
CA THR A 271 18.42 -23.37 7.24
C THR A 271 17.01 -23.86 7.55
N ILE A 272 16.09 -23.75 6.58
CA ILE A 272 14.78 -24.38 6.70
C ILE A 272 15.02 -25.87 6.47
N ASP A 273 14.93 -26.65 7.55
CA ASP A 273 14.96 -28.10 7.46
C ASP A 273 13.72 -28.56 6.67
N ARG A 274 13.95 -29.26 5.57
CA ARG A 274 12.90 -29.70 4.62
C ARG A 274 12.32 -31.06 4.98
N THR A 275 12.61 -31.60 6.16
CA THR A 275 12.03 -32.85 6.63
C THR A 275 11.11 -32.61 7.83
N MET A 276 9.87 -32.20 7.57
CA MET A 276 8.66 -32.57 8.34
C MET A 276 7.40 -32.44 7.49
#